data_AF-A0A5E7YHR7-F1
#
_entry.id   AF-A0A5E7YHR7-F1
#
_cell.length_a   1.000
_cell.length_b   1.000
_cell.length_c   1.000
_cell.angle_alpha   90.00
_cell.angle_beta   90.00
_cell.angle_gamma   90.00
#
_symmetry.space_group_name_H-M   'P 1'
#
loop_
_entity.id
_entity.type
_entity.pdbx_description
1 polymer ?
#
loop_
_entity_poly.entity_id
_entity_poly.type
_entity_poly.pdbx_seq_one_letter_code
_entity_poly.pdbx_strand_id
1 'polypeptide(L)'
;MTKIFVHISILLLVATQVLAQSDQELAVSQALAAKTINEVEQIGGKQKFYVEHTDQLNSDITQTNWRPAKGKKIGRIALLTLSINGKIFYSEIYSWDINDEFDGFDHQILQSKLDSTFSFPSFDPDHLERLPNRTTFGYGCGAAGQMPEEGKKMLTLVQAPNTDELKNWLFSINPVRQAYSYLGFSLLQANGTELDTDIKTKMSQVKESGLLVYFCDGCIIREPMSLSEVLDDTSIKRFTARQQ
;
A
#
# COMPACT_ATOMS: atom_id res chain seq x y z
N MET A 1 -22.72 -55.83 7.62
CA MET A 1 -23.05 -54.68 8.50
C MET A 1 -21.76 -53.93 8.87
N THR A 2 -21.15 -53.22 7.91
CA THR A 2 -19.80 -52.63 8.13
C THR A 2 -19.48 -51.51 7.14
N LYS A 3 -20.42 -50.57 6.92
CA LYS A 3 -20.15 -49.36 6.10
C LYS A 3 -20.68 -48.04 6.69
N ILE A 4 -21.33 -48.06 7.85
CA ILE A 4 -21.92 -46.85 8.46
C ILE A 4 -20.99 -46.17 9.48
N PHE A 5 -20.05 -46.91 10.09
CA PHE A 5 -19.17 -46.37 11.13
C PHE A 5 -18.05 -45.44 10.64
N VAL A 6 -17.64 -45.54 9.37
CA VAL A 6 -16.52 -44.73 8.84
C VAL A 6 -16.94 -43.28 8.55
N HIS A 7 -18.21 -43.03 8.22
CA HIS A 7 -18.68 -41.66 7.93
C HIS A 7 -18.93 -40.83 9.20
N ILE A 8 -19.31 -41.46 10.31
CA ILE A 8 -19.56 -40.75 11.58
C ILE A 8 -18.23 -40.27 12.20
N SER A 9 -17.16 -41.06 12.10
CA SER A 9 -15.84 -40.67 12.63
C SER A 9 -15.20 -39.50 11.87
N ILE A 10 -15.41 -39.40 10.55
CA ILE A 10 -14.90 -38.28 9.75
C ILE A 10 -15.67 -36.99 10.05
N LEU A 11 -16.98 -37.06 10.23
CA LEU A 11 -17.82 -35.93 10.65
C LEU A 11 -17.45 -35.41 12.05
N LEU A 12 -17.11 -36.30 13.00
CA LEU A 12 -16.64 -35.88 14.33
C LEU A 12 -15.26 -35.22 14.29
N LEU A 13 -14.33 -35.71 13.46
CA LEU A 13 -12.98 -35.13 13.33
C LEU A 13 -13.01 -33.71 12.74
N VAL A 14 -13.84 -33.49 11.71
CA VAL A 14 -14.04 -32.16 11.13
C VAL A 14 -14.72 -31.21 12.12
N ALA A 15 -15.70 -31.70 12.89
CA ALA A 15 -16.35 -30.90 13.94
C ALA A 15 -15.37 -30.49 15.06
N THR A 16 -14.44 -31.37 15.46
CA THR A 16 -13.45 -31.04 16.50
C THR A 16 -12.39 -30.03 16.06
N GLN A 17 -12.04 -29.98 14.76
CA GLN A 17 -11.11 -28.98 14.24
C GLN A 17 -11.76 -27.59 14.16
N VAL A 18 -13.06 -27.51 13.89
CA VAL A 18 -13.83 -26.25 13.92
C VAL A 18 -14.04 -25.74 15.36
N LEU A 19 -14.07 -26.63 16.35
CA LEU A 19 -14.27 -26.27 17.77
C LEU A 19 -12.99 -25.85 18.52
N ALA A 20 -11.82 -25.93 17.88
CA ALA A 20 -10.53 -25.59 18.49
C ALA A 20 -9.83 -24.39 17.81
N GLN A 21 -10.43 -23.77 16.80
CA GLN A 21 -9.90 -22.52 16.27
C GLN A 21 -10.02 -21.43 17.33
N SER A 22 -8.93 -20.74 17.59
CA SER A 22 -8.98 -19.56 18.44
C SER A 22 -9.92 -18.51 17.80
N ASP A 23 -10.57 -17.68 18.62
CA ASP A 23 -11.36 -16.54 18.13
C ASP A 23 -10.57 -15.69 17.10
N GLN A 24 -9.24 -15.70 17.20
CA GLN A 24 -8.32 -15.00 16.30
C GLN A 24 -8.21 -15.69 14.93
N GLU A 25 -7.97 -17.00 14.88
CA GLU A 25 -7.91 -17.75 13.62
C GLU A 25 -9.24 -17.65 12.86
N LEU A 26 -10.36 -17.68 13.58
CA LEU A 26 -11.68 -17.51 13.00
C LEU A 26 -11.84 -16.11 12.38
N ALA A 27 -11.47 -15.04 13.11
CA ALA A 27 -11.56 -13.67 12.61
C ALA A 27 -10.65 -13.43 11.39
N VAL A 28 -9.41 -13.95 11.42
CA VAL A 28 -8.49 -13.92 10.28
C VAL A 28 -9.05 -14.66 9.07
N SER A 29 -9.56 -15.88 9.28
CA SER A 29 -10.17 -16.68 8.22
C SER A 29 -11.40 -16.00 7.62
N GLN A 30 -12.24 -15.35 8.44
CA GLN A 30 -13.40 -14.59 7.98
C GLN A 30 -12.98 -13.35 7.19
N ALA A 31 -11.98 -12.61 7.65
CA ALA A 31 -11.45 -11.44 6.96
C ALA A 31 -10.90 -11.78 5.57
N LEU A 32 -10.14 -12.88 5.44
CA LEU A 32 -9.62 -13.35 4.15
C LEU A 32 -10.70 -13.98 3.25
N ALA A 33 -11.79 -14.47 3.85
CA ALA A 33 -12.94 -14.99 3.09
C ALA A 33 -13.84 -13.86 2.57
N ALA A 34 -13.81 -12.67 3.20
CA ALA A 34 -14.61 -11.53 2.82
C ALA A 34 -14.38 -11.10 1.36
N LYS A 35 -15.46 -10.76 0.68
CA LYS A 35 -15.50 -10.28 -0.71
C LYS A 35 -15.80 -8.79 -0.79
N THR A 36 -16.28 -8.20 0.30
CA THR A 36 -16.60 -6.77 0.37
C THR A 36 -16.10 -6.15 1.66
N ILE A 37 -15.88 -4.83 1.63
CA ILE A 37 -15.51 -4.04 2.81
C ILE A 37 -16.57 -4.18 3.91
N ASN A 38 -17.86 -4.15 3.54
CA ASN A 38 -18.96 -4.33 4.50
C ASN A 38 -18.93 -5.69 5.21
N GLU A 39 -18.51 -6.76 4.52
CA GLU A 39 -18.36 -8.08 5.14
C GLU A 39 -17.24 -8.08 6.21
N VAL A 40 -16.14 -7.35 5.97
CA VAL A 40 -15.06 -7.16 6.97
C VAL A 40 -15.57 -6.38 8.18
N GLU A 41 -16.33 -5.31 7.97
CA GLU A 41 -16.88 -4.48 9.05
C GLU A 41 -17.89 -5.22 9.95
N GLN A 42 -18.56 -6.22 9.38
CA GLN A 42 -19.53 -7.09 10.06
C GLN A 42 -18.87 -8.22 10.87
N ILE A 43 -17.55 -8.40 10.78
CA ILE A 43 -16.83 -9.37 11.63
C ILE A 43 -16.96 -8.93 13.09
N GLY A 44 -17.81 -9.66 13.82
CA GLY A 44 -18.16 -9.40 15.21
C GLY A 44 -17.31 -10.18 16.22
N GLY A 45 -17.67 -10.06 17.50
CA GLY A 45 -17.01 -10.77 18.59
C GLY A 45 -15.80 -10.02 19.17
N LYS A 46 -14.94 -10.76 19.88
CA LYS A 46 -13.79 -10.19 20.61
C LYS A 46 -12.62 -9.78 19.71
N GLN A 47 -12.64 -10.17 18.44
CA GLN A 47 -11.55 -9.99 17.46
C GLN A 47 -12.06 -9.23 16.23
N LYS A 48 -12.78 -8.13 16.46
CA LYS A 48 -13.26 -7.23 15.40
C LYS A 48 -12.10 -6.46 14.77
N PHE A 49 -12.17 -6.16 13.48
CA PHE A 49 -11.28 -5.21 12.81
C PHE A 49 -11.89 -3.80 12.80
N TYR A 50 -11.05 -2.79 13.01
CA TYR A 50 -11.37 -1.37 12.86
C TYR A 50 -10.51 -0.78 11.76
N VAL A 51 -11.11 0.09 10.95
CA VAL A 51 -10.36 0.88 9.98
C VAL A 51 -9.41 1.79 10.75
N GLU A 52 -8.11 1.63 10.54
CA GLU A 52 -7.14 2.65 10.97
C GLU A 52 -7.14 3.78 9.95
N HIS A 53 -7.05 3.42 8.67
CA HIS A 53 -7.06 4.39 7.59
C HIS A 53 -7.40 3.81 6.24
N THR A 54 -7.73 4.71 5.32
CA THR A 54 -8.07 4.44 3.94
C THR A 54 -7.34 5.43 3.04
N ASP A 55 -6.72 4.94 1.97
CA ASP A 55 -6.05 5.76 0.98
C ASP A 55 -6.62 5.44 -0.42
N GLN A 56 -6.74 6.48 -1.25
CA GLN A 56 -7.10 6.34 -2.65
C GLN A 56 -5.83 6.14 -3.47
N LEU A 57 -5.81 5.02 -4.19
CA LEU A 57 -4.75 4.65 -5.12
C LEU A 57 -5.21 4.91 -6.56
N ASN A 58 -4.29 4.77 -7.51
CA ASN A 58 -4.64 4.91 -8.92
C ASN A 58 -5.66 3.84 -9.36
N SER A 59 -6.38 4.11 -10.45
CA SER A 59 -7.38 3.20 -11.03
C SER A 59 -8.59 2.92 -10.12
N ASP A 60 -9.04 3.94 -9.37
CA ASP A 60 -10.18 3.87 -8.44
C ASP A 60 -10.04 2.79 -7.35
N ILE A 61 -8.80 2.39 -7.08
CA ILE A 61 -8.49 1.40 -6.05
C ILE A 61 -8.48 2.12 -4.70
N THR A 62 -9.21 1.56 -3.76
CA THR A 62 -9.17 1.98 -2.35
C THR A 62 -8.37 0.96 -1.56
N GLN A 63 -7.28 1.42 -0.92
CA GLN A 63 -6.56 0.65 0.09
C GLN A 63 -7.14 0.95 1.46
N THR A 64 -7.45 -0.09 2.23
CA THR A 64 -7.89 0.06 3.63
C THR A 64 -6.99 -0.77 4.53
N ASN A 65 -6.43 -0.08 5.54
CA ASN A 65 -5.61 -0.68 6.58
C ASN A 65 -6.45 -0.83 7.85
N TRP A 66 -6.47 -2.05 8.37
CA TRP A 66 -7.33 -2.47 9.46
C TRP A 66 -6.50 -2.94 10.65
N ARG A 67 -6.93 -2.54 11.85
CA ARG A 67 -6.37 -3.03 13.12
C ARG A 67 -7.37 -3.90 13.88
N PRO A 68 -6.91 -4.99 14.51
CA PRO A 68 -7.76 -5.74 15.42
C PRO A 68 -8.10 -4.94 16.68
N ALA A 69 -9.29 -5.16 17.22
CA ALA A 69 -9.78 -4.60 18.48
C ALA A 69 -8.84 -4.92 19.64
N LYS A 70 -8.43 -3.94 20.44
CA LYS A 70 -7.49 -4.14 21.56
C LYS A 70 -7.88 -5.32 22.47
N GLY A 71 -7.05 -6.37 22.44
CA GLY A 71 -7.00 -7.48 23.39
C GLY A 71 -5.57 -7.62 23.91
N LYS A 72 -5.39 -7.94 25.20
CA LYS A 72 -4.13 -7.82 25.97
C LYS A 72 -2.90 -8.59 25.47
N LYS A 73 -2.98 -9.32 24.34
CA LYS A 73 -1.88 -10.05 23.72
C LYS A 73 -2.02 -10.15 22.19
N ILE A 74 -2.73 -9.20 21.55
CA ILE A 74 -2.78 -9.19 20.10
C ILE A 74 -1.43 -8.68 19.63
N GLY A 75 -0.52 -9.63 19.41
CA GLY A 75 0.74 -9.37 18.75
C GLY A 75 0.40 -8.78 17.40
N ARG A 76 0.67 -7.50 17.23
CA ARG A 76 1.29 -6.94 16.03
C ARG A 76 0.74 -7.41 14.67
N ILE A 77 -0.52 -7.85 14.55
CA ILE A 77 -1.14 -8.26 13.29
C ILE A 77 -2.09 -7.19 12.79
N ALA A 78 -2.22 -7.08 11.47
CA ALA A 78 -3.12 -6.18 10.79
C ALA A 78 -3.66 -6.85 9.51
N LEU A 79 -4.74 -6.27 8.99
CA LEU A 79 -5.32 -6.64 7.70
C LEU A 79 -5.16 -5.45 6.76
N LEU A 80 -4.76 -5.71 5.52
CA LEU A 80 -4.84 -4.75 4.43
C LEU A 80 -5.79 -5.31 3.36
N THR A 81 -6.64 -4.45 2.82
CA THR A 81 -7.53 -4.80 1.70
C THR A 81 -7.39 -3.78 0.59
N LEU A 82 -7.39 -4.24 -0.67
CA LEU A 82 -7.62 -3.40 -1.84
C LEU A 82 -8.99 -3.69 -2.41
N SER A 83 -9.71 -2.64 -2.74
CA SER A 83 -11.08 -2.75 -3.25
C SER A 83 -11.36 -1.75 -4.36
N ILE A 84 -12.32 -2.09 -5.23
CA ILE A 84 -12.94 -1.17 -6.19
C ILE A 84 -14.43 -1.18 -5.91
N ASN A 85 -15.03 -0.01 -5.68
CA ASN A 85 -16.44 0.14 -5.34
C ASN A 85 -16.84 -0.77 -4.15
N GLY A 86 -15.97 -0.90 -3.16
CA GLY A 86 -16.17 -1.74 -1.96
C GLY A 86 -16.04 -3.25 -2.17
N LYS A 87 -15.79 -3.73 -3.40
CA LYS A 87 -15.48 -5.14 -3.69
C LYS A 87 -13.99 -5.39 -3.52
N ILE A 88 -13.64 -6.31 -2.63
CA ILE A 88 -12.25 -6.66 -2.32
C ILE A 88 -11.73 -7.58 -3.43
N PHE A 89 -10.60 -7.20 -4.02
CA PHE A 89 -9.87 -8.04 -4.97
C PHE A 89 -8.51 -8.49 -4.43
N TYR A 90 -7.97 -7.80 -3.42
CA TYR A 90 -6.77 -8.22 -2.71
C TYR A 90 -6.97 -8.07 -1.20
N SER A 91 -6.49 -9.04 -0.44
CA SER A 91 -6.45 -8.97 1.02
C SER A 91 -5.19 -9.63 1.53
N GLU A 92 -4.60 -9.10 2.58
CA GLU A 92 -3.46 -9.69 3.25
C GLU A 92 -3.53 -9.50 4.76
N ILE A 93 -3.03 -10.50 5.47
CA ILE A 93 -2.75 -10.45 6.89
C ILE A 93 -1.24 -10.37 7.03
N TYR A 94 -0.77 -9.41 7.79
CA TYR A 94 0.65 -9.21 8.04
C TYR A 94 0.90 -8.93 9.51
N SER A 95 2.09 -9.29 9.98
CA SER A 95 2.60 -8.81 11.26
C SER A 95 3.48 -7.58 11.07
N TRP A 96 3.53 -6.69 12.05
CA TRP A 96 4.37 -5.50 12.08
C TRP A 96 5.15 -5.42 13.38
N ASP A 97 6.47 -5.43 13.33
CA ASP A 97 7.31 -5.23 14.51
C ASP A 97 7.77 -3.78 14.62
N ILE A 98 7.89 -3.29 15.85
CA ILE A 98 8.60 -2.04 16.12
C ILE A 98 10.01 -2.49 16.51
N ASN A 99 10.96 -2.37 15.60
CA ASN A 99 12.34 -2.66 15.94
C ASN A 99 12.79 -1.70 17.06
N ASP A 100 13.51 -2.23 18.04
CA ASP A 100 13.97 -1.48 19.23
C ASP A 100 14.86 -0.28 18.90
N GLU A 101 15.33 -0.18 17.65
CA GLU A 101 16.15 0.92 17.13
C GLU A 101 15.35 2.15 16.64
N PHE A 102 14.02 2.19 16.83
CA PHE A 102 13.13 3.32 16.49
C PHE A 102 13.09 3.78 15.01
N ASP A 103 13.92 3.22 14.14
CA ASP A 103 14.12 3.71 12.77
C ASP A 103 13.49 2.81 11.68
N GLY A 104 12.84 1.69 12.04
CA GLY A 104 12.24 0.78 11.06
C GLY A 104 11.03 0.01 11.58
N PHE A 105 9.99 -0.06 10.74
CA PHE A 105 8.89 -1.00 10.88
C PHE A 105 9.17 -2.18 9.97
N ASP A 106 9.28 -3.38 10.53
CA ASP A 106 9.39 -4.60 9.74
C ASP A 106 8.00 -5.22 9.57
N HIS A 107 7.69 -5.65 8.35
CA HIS A 107 6.42 -6.26 8.00
C HIS A 107 6.66 -7.66 7.45
N GLN A 108 5.97 -8.65 8.02
CA GLN A 108 5.95 -9.99 7.47
C GLN A 108 4.53 -10.32 6.99
N ILE A 109 4.36 -10.56 5.70
CA ILE A 109 3.11 -11.08 5.15
C ILE A 109 2.94 -12.50 5.67
N LEU A 110 1.86 -12.74 6.41
CA LEU A 110 1.52 -14.04 6.97
C LEU A 110 0.63 -14.83 6.02
N GLN A 111 -0.31 -14.15 5.39
CA GLN A 111 -1.23 -14.74 4.43
C GLN A 111 -1.76 -13.66 3.48
N SER A 112 -1.88 -13.96 2.20
CA SER A 112 -2.51 -13.07 1.23
C SER A 112 -3.44 -13.82 0.28
N LYS A 113 -4.34 -13.08 -0.35
CA LYS A 113 -5.31 -13.58 -1.32
C LYS A 113 -5.54 -12.52 -2.38
N LEU A 114 -5.31 -12.89 -3.63
CA LEU A 114 -5.63 -12.11 -4.82
C LEU A 114 -6.77 -12.81 -5.56
N ASP A 115 -7.82 -12.07 -5.90
CA ASP A 115 -8.87 -12.54 -6.79
C ASP A 115 -8.34 -12.49 -8.24
N SER A 116 -8.09 -13.66 -8.81
CA SER A 116 -7.54 -13.82 -10.16
C SER A 116 -8.44 -13.29 -11.27
N THR A 117 -9.71 -12.96 -10.97
CA THR A 117 -10.59 -12.31 -11.94
C THR A 117 -10.24 -10.84 -12.17
N PHE A 118 -9.45 -10.24 -11.28
CA PHE A 118 -8.90 -8.90 -11.43
C PHE A 118 -7.49 -8.99 -12.03
N SER A 119 -7.31 -8.35 -13.18
CA SER A 119 -6.01 -8.23 -13.82
C SER A 119 -5.62 -6.76 -13.87
N PHE A 120 -4.54 -6.41 -13.16
CA PHE A 120 -3.89 -5.13 -13.26
C PHE A 120 -2.49 -5.35 -13.84
N PRO A 121 -2.13 -4.67 -14.95
CA PRO A 121 -0.84 -4.87 -15.61
C PRO A 121 0.38 -4.44 -14.77
N SER A 122 0.17 -3.77 -13.63
CA SER A 122 1.24 -3.23 -12.77
C SER A 122 0.93 -3.35 -11.27
N PHE A 123 0.13 -4.35 -10.88
CA PHE A 123 -0.09 -4.62 -9.46
C PHE A 123 1.15 -5.27 -8.85
N ASP A 124 1.75 -4.57 -7.89
CA ASP A 124 2.86 -5.05 -7.10
C ASP A 124 2.51 -4.89 -5.60
N PRO A 125 2.23 -5.99 -4.88
CA PRO A 125 1.85 -5.95 -3.47
C PRO A 125 3.00 -5.50 -2.55
N ASP A 126 4.25 -5.54 -3.01
CA ASP A 126 5.41 -5.12 -2.21
C ASP A 126 5.43 -3.60 -2.03
N HIS A 127 4.65 -2.87 -2.84
CA HIS A 127 4.59 -1.41 -2.89
C HIS A 127 3.37 -0.83 -2.18
N LEU A 128 2.64 -1.68 -1.44
CA LEU A 128 1.51 -1.29 -0.62
C LEU A 128 1.94 -0.74 0.73
N GLU A 129 1.24 0.29 1.18
CA GLU A 129 1.54 0.95 2.45
C GLU A 129 0.90 0.20 3.61
N ARG A 130 1.73 -0.27 4.53
CA ARG A 130 1.32 -1.03 5.71
C ARG A 130 1.47 -0.20 6.98
N LEU A 131 0.60 -0.46 7.94
CA LEU A 131 0.62 0.18 9.25
C LEU A 131 1.98 0.08 9.96
N PRO A 132 2.39 1.11 10.71
CA PRO A 132 1.66 2.36 10.97
C PRO A 132 1.92 3.45 9.92
N ASN A 133 2.69 3.14 8.87
CA ASN A 133 3.15 4.14 7.92
C ASN A 133 2.01 4.58 7.01
N ARG A 134 2.07 5.86 6.64
CA ARG A 134 1.48 6.39 5.42
C ARG A 134 2.55 7.15 4.69
N THR A 135 2.90 6.71 3.49
CA THR A 135 3.95 7.36 2.73
C THR A 135 3.53 8.79 2.39
N THR A 136 4.48 9.69 2.61
CA THR A 136 4.34 11.12 2.36
C THR A 136 5.20 11.49 1.17
N PHE A 137 4.66 12.30 0.29
CA PHE A 137 5.37 12.90 -0.83
C PHE A 137 5.96 14.26 -0.44
N GLY A 138 7.15 14.60 -0.94
CA GLY A 138 7.75 15.90 -0.68
C GLY A 138 9.15 16.08 -1.27
N TYR A 139 9.51 17.34 -1.53
CA TYR A 139 10.68 17.75 -2.32
C TYR A 139 11.92 18.14 -1.50
N GLY A 140 11.84 17.96 -0.18
CA GLY A 140 12.78 18.52 0.78
C GLY A 140 11.98 19.11 1.92
N CYS A 141 11.89 18.35 3.01
CA CYS A 141 11.21 18.75 4.23
C CYS A 141 12.02 19.87 4.98
N GLY A 142 12.61 20.85 4.25
CA GLY A 142 13.32 22.04 4.76
C GLY A 142 14.83 21.86 5.00
N ALA A 143 15.49 22.88 5.56
CA ALA A 143 16.92 22.85 5.91
C ALA A 143 17.29 21.86 7.03
N ALA A 144 16.27 21.38 7.78
CA ALA A 144 16.40 20.39 8.85
C ALA A 144 15.61 19.10 8.60
N GLY A 145 14.75 19.03 7.56
CA GLY A 145 13.96 17.84 7.28
C GLY A 145 14.47 17.12 6.05
N GLN A 146 14.67 15.82 6.22
CA GLN A 146 15.14 14.94 5.17
C GLN A 146 14.01 14.67 4.18
N MET A 147 14.36 14.51 2.90
CA MET A 147 13.43 13.97 1.92
C MET A 147 12.94 12.59 2.39
N PRO A 148 11.65 12.25 2.19
CA PRO A 148 11.16 10.90 2.46
C PRO A 148 12.00 9.82 1.77
N GLU A 149 12.04 8.61 2.33
CA GLU A 149 12.87 7.51 1.83
C GLU A 149 12.64 7.19 0.35
N GLU A 150 11.38 7.19 -0.10
CA GLU A 150 11.05 6.99 -1.53
C GLU A 150 11.64 8.09 -2.42
N GLY A 151 11.73 9.33 -1.92
CA GLY A 151 12.39 10.43 -2.64
C GLY A 151 13.91 10.26 -2.67
N LYS A 152 14.54 9.84 -1.57
CA LYS A 152 15.98 9.51 -1.54
C LYS A 152 16.31 8.37 -2.51
N LYS A 153 15.47 7.32 -2.51
CA LYS A 153 15.59 6.19 -3.43
C LYS A 153 15.42 6.65 -4.88
N MET A 154 14.44 7.50 -5.18
CA MET A 154 14.30 8.11 -6.51
C MET A 154 15.58 8.84 -6.96
N LEU A 155 16.20 9.65 -6.10
CA LEU A 155 17.46 10.33 -6.43
C LEU A 155 18.58 9.33 -6.74
N THR A 156 18.64 8.21 -6.00
CA THR A 156 19.59 7.13 -6.26
C THR A 156 19.32 6.46 -7.61
N LEU A 157 18.05 6.25 -7.98
CA LEU A 157 17.67 5.70 -9.29
C LEU A 157 18.06 6.65 -10.44
N VAL A 158 17.92 7.96 -10.26
CA VAL A 158 18.35 8.97 -11.24
C VAL A 158 19.87 9.00 -11.39
N GLN A 159 20.61 8.90 -10.28
CA GLN A 159 22.08 8.87 -10.29
C GLN A 159 22.66 7.60 -10.92
N ALA A 160 21.97 6.45 -10.76
CA ALA A 160 22.33 5.15 -11.34
C ALA A 160 21.64 4.86 -12.70
N PRO A 161 21.26 5.91 -13.45
CA PRO A 161 20.16 5.98 -14.43
C PRO A 161 19.31 4.71 -14.60
N ASN A 162 18.66 4.25 -13.54
CA ASN A 162 17.81 3.06 -13.57
C ASN A 162 16.38 3.42 -14.00
N THR A 163 16.18 3.53 -15.32
CA THR A 163 14.90 3.90 -15.93
C THR A 163 13.82 2.84 -15.78
N ASP A 164 14.19 1.57 -15.66
CA ASP A 164 13.24 0.46 -15.56
C ASP A 164 12.49 0.51 -14.22
N GLU A 165 13.21 0.72 -13.11
CA GLU A 165 12.59 0.85 -11.79
C GLU A 165 11.74 2.13 -11.69
N LEU A 166 12.21 3.25 -12.24
CA LEU A 166 11.41 4.48 -12.34
C LEU A 166 10.15 4.23 -13.17
N LYS A 167 10.24 3.50 -14.28
CA LYS A 167 9.08 3.13 -15.10
C LYS A 167 8.11 2.29 -14.27
N ASN A 168 8.57 1.28 -13.55
CA ASN A 168 7.71 0.48 -12.67
C ASN A 168 6.96 1.35 -11.66
N TRP A 169 7.63 2.33 -11.06
CA TRP A 169 7.00 3.28 -10.13
C TRP A 169 5.96 4.17 -10.81
N LEU A 170 6.26 4.67 -12.00
CA LEU A 170 5.36 5.52 -12.79
C LEU A 170 4.05 4.81 -13.14
N PHE A 171 4.14 3.50 -13.40
CA PHE A 171 2.99 2.66 -13.73
C PHE A 171 2.35 1.99 -12.51
N SER A 172 2.94 2.12 -11.32
CA SER A 172 2.39 1.54 -10.09
C SER A 172 1.04 2.14 -9.70
N ILE A 173 0.33 1.46 -8.80
CA ILE A 173 -0.92 1.97 -8.22
C ILE A 173 -0.70 3.01 -7.10
N ASN A 174 0.53 3.13 -6.58
CA ASN A 174 0.87 4.01 -5.46
C ASN A 174 1.12 5.45 -5.96
N PRO A 175 0.28 6.44 -5.58
CA PRO A 175 0.37 7.80 -6.10
C PRO A 175 1.65 8.52 -5.66
N VAL A 176 2.22 8.20 -4.49
CA VAL A 176 3.48 8.83 -4.05
C VAL A 176 4.65 8.37 -4.92
N ARG A 177 4.68 7.09 -5.30
CA ARG A 177 5.68 6.56 -6.24
C ARG A 177 5.51 7.09 -7.65
N GLN A 178 4.27 7.25 -8.11
CA GLN A 178 4.00 7.93 -9.37
C GLN A 178 4.55 9.36 -9.35
N ALA A 179 4.34 10.10 -8.26
CA ALA A 179 4.86 11.45 -8.08
C ALA A 179 6.39 11.48 -8.08
N TYR A 180 7.05 10.62 -7.29
CA TYR A 180 8.50 10.55 -7.28
C TYR A 180 9.08 10.12 -8.62
N SER A 181 8.49 9.14 -9.29
CA SER A 181 8.93 8.74 -10.62
C SER A 181 8.79 9.86 -11.66
N TYR A 182 7.70 10.62 -11.62
CA TYR A 182 7.53 11.81 -12.44
C TYR A 182 8.72 12.78 -12.24
N LEU A 183 9.15 13.01 -11.00
CA LEU A 183 10.32 13.85 -10.73
C LEU A 183 11.62 13.24 -11.23
N GLY A 184 11.81 11.93 -11.04
CA GLY A 184 12.99 11.23 -11.52
C GLY A 184 13.14 11.36 -13.03
N PHE A 185 12.07 11.14 -13.78
CA PHE A 185 12.07 11.35 -15.22
C PHE A 185 12.24 12.81 -15.62
N SER A 186 11.69 13.76 -14.86
CA SER A 186 11.92 15.19 -15.09
C SER A 186 13.39 15.58 -14.91
N LEU A 187 14.08 15.01 -13.92
CA LEU A 187 15.52 15.19 -13.70
C LEU A 187 16.34 14.58 -14.85
N LEU A 188 16.03 13.34 -15.23
CA LEU A 188 16.70 12.67 -16.35
C LEU A 188 16.56 13.43 -17.66
N GLN A 189 15.35 13.93 -17.96
CA GLN A 189 15.08 14.75 -19.14
C GLN A 189 15.84 16.08 -19.11
N ALA A 190 15.89 16.74 -17.95
CA ALA A 190 16.68 17.97 -17.78
C ALA A 190 18.18 17.75 -17.97
N ASN A 191 18.66 16.52 -17.71
CA ASN A 191 20.05 16.10 -17.95
C ASN A 191 20.29 15.54 -19.36
N GLY A 192 19.32 15.68 -20.27
CA GLY A 192 19.45 15.31 -21.69
C GLY A 192 19.07 13.86 -22.02
N THR A 193 18.49 13.11 -21.09
CA THR A 193 17.96 11.77 -21.37
C THR A 193 16.70 11.87 -22.21
N GLU A 194 16.67 11.19 -23.36
CA GLU A 194 15.46 11.07 -24.16
C GLU A 194 14.50 10.06 -23.53
N LEU A 195 13.26 10.49 -23.30
CA LEU A 195 12.22 9.62 -22.73
C LEU A 195 11.33 9.04 -23.83
N ASP A 196 10.99 7.77 -23.68
CA ASP A 196 10.02 7.08 -24.53
C ASP A 196 8.64 7.75 -24.51
N THR A 197 7.88 7.57 -25.59
CA THR A 197 6.54 8.17 -25.74
C THR A 197 5.57 7.68 -24.66
N ASP A 198 5.63 6.41 -24.27
CA ASP A 198 4.76 5.83 -23.25
C ASP A 198 5.01 6.45 -21.87
N ILE A 199 6.27 6.67 -21.50
CA ILE A 199 6.69 7.38 -20.29
C ILE A 199 6.15 8.81 -20.31
N LYS A 200 6.35 9.55 -21.40
CA LYS A 200 5.86 10.93 -21.55
C LYS A 200 4.33 11.00 -21.40
N THR A 201 3.59 10.11 -22.06
CA THR A 201 2.14 10.04 -21.95
C THR A 201 1.71 9.74 -20.51
N LYS A 202 2.35 8.78 -19.85
CA LYS A 202 2.02 8.43 -18.47
C LYS A 202 2.36 9.56 -17.49
N MET A 203 3.47 10.28 -17.69
CA MET A 203 3.82 11.46 -16.90
C MET A 203 2.73 12.54 -17.01
N SER A 204 2.23 12.82 -18.22
CA SER A 204 1.11 13.77 -18.40
C SER A 204 -0.13 13.34 -17.63
N GLN A 205 -0.50 12.05 -17.69
CA GLN A 205 -1.65 11.52 -16.93
C GLN A 205 -1.46 11.66 -15.42
N VAL A 206 -0.25 11.40 -14.91
CA VAL A 206 0.07 11.56 -13.48
C VAL A 206 -0.02 13.03 -13.06
N LYS A 207 0.51 13.95 -13.87
CA LYS A 207 0.43 15.39 -13.61
C LYS A 207 -0.99 15.94 -13.63
N GLU A 208 -1.86 15.41 -14.49
CA GLU A 208 -3.25 15.85 -14.59
C GLU A 208 -4.18 15.15 -13.59
N SER A 209 -3.64 14.23 -12.79
CA SER A 209 -4.41 13.39 -11.88
C SER A 209 -4.91 14.16 -10.65
N GLY A 210 -6.17 13.92 -10.29
CA GLY A 210 -6.78 14.34 -9.03
C GLY A 210 -6.47 13.44 -7.84
N LEU A 211 -5.62 12.41 -7.99
CA LEU A 211 -5.21 11.53 -6.89
C LEU A 211 -4.55 12.34 -5.79
N LEU A 212 -4.89 12.03 -4.54
CA LEU A 212 -4.39 12.74 -3.38
C LEU A 212 -3.14 12.06 -2.83
N VAL A 213 -2.17 12.88 -2.40
CA VAL A 213 -0.99 12.45 -1.66
C VAL A 213 -0.85 13.29 -0.40
N TYR A 214 -0.42 12.65 0.69
CA TYR A 214 0.05 13.38 1.86
C TYR A 214 1.33 14.12 1.49
N PHE A 215 1.36 15.43 1.72
CA PHE A 215 2.46 16.28 1.27
C PHE A 215 3.26 16.83 2.44
N CYS A 216 4.60 16.66 2.43
CA CYS A 216 5.52 17.38 3.33
C CYS A 216 6.04 18.65 2.66
N ASP A 217 6.08 19.73 3.43
CA ASP A 217 6.82 20.94 3.12
C ASP A 217 7.47 21.46 4.41
N GLY A 218 8.80 21.45 4.48
CA GLY A 218 9.45 21.61 5.77
C GLY A 218 9.17 20.42 6.70
N CYS A 219 9.17 20.66 8.02
CA CYS A 219 8.84 19.64 9.02
C CYS A 219 7.32 19.40 9.20
N ILE A 220 6.48 19.93 8.30
CA ILE A 220 5.03 19.91 8.45
C ILE A 220 4.42 18.99 7.39
N ILE A 221 3.71 17.96 7.85
CA ILE A 221 2.80 17.17 7.00
C ILE A 221 1.53 17.99 6.86
N ARG A 222 1.21 18.38 5.63
CA ARG A 222 -0.01 19.13 5.29
C ARG A 222 -1.17 18.17 5.07
N GLU A 223 -2.37 18.73 4.94
CA GLU A 223 -3.53 18.00 4.42
C GLU A 223 -3.20 17.40 3.04
N PRO A 224 -3.85 16.28 2.66
CA PRO A 224 -3.65 15.68 1.34
C PRO A 224 -3.87 16.70 0.22
N MET A 225 -2.94 16.74 -0.73
CA MET A 225 -3.01 17.60 -1.92
C MET A 225 -3.08 16.71 -3.17
N SER A 226 -3.68 17.20 -4.24
CA SER A 226 -3.72 16.44 -5.49
C SER A 226 -2.34 16.39 -6.16
N LEU A 227 -2.10 15.34 -6.95
CA LEU A 227 -0.90 15.21 -7.77
C LEU A 227 -0.72 16.43 -8.69
N SER A 228 -1.81 16.92 -9.28
CA SER A 228 -1.78 18.13 -10.13
C SER A 228 -1.31 19.39 -9.42
N GLU A 229 -1.59 19.53 -8.12
CA GLU A 229 -1.15 20.69 -7.34
C GLU A 229 0.31 20.56 -6.92
N VAL A 230 0.74 19.36 -6.50
CA VAL A 230 2.12 19.17 -6.01
C VAL A 230 3.12 19.02 -7.14
N LEU A 231 2.71 18.56 -8.32
CA LEU A 231 3.54 18.43 -9.54
C LEU A 231 3.42 19.67 -10.46
N ASP A 232 3.29 20.87 -9.89
CA ASP A 232 3.24 22.10 -10.68
C ASP A 232 4.61 22.45 -11.28
N ASP A 233 4.60 23.09 -12.46
CA ASP A 233 5.83 23.39 -13.20
C ASP A 233 6.80 24.30 -12.44
N THR A 234 6.30 25.14 -11.54
CA THR A 234 7.15 26.03 -10.74
C THR A 234 7.90 25.23 -9.68
N SER A 235 7.19 24.36 -8.96
CA SER A 235 7.79 23.50 -7.94
C SER A 235 8.78 22.50 -8.54
N ILE A 236 8.43 21.87 -9.67
CA ILE A 236 9.32 20.96 -10.39
C ILE A 236 10.59 21.69 -10.84
N LYS A 237 10.47 22.85 -11.51
CA LYS A 237 11.65 23.63 -11.94
C LYS A 237 12.55 23.99 -10.76
N ARG A 238 11.97 24.42 -9.64
CA ARG A 238 12.72 24.74 -8.42
C ARG A 238 13.39 23.51 -7.81
N PHE A 239 12.74 22.35 -7.87
CA PHE A 239 13.32 21.10 -7.42
C PHE A 239 14.50 20.68 -8.30
N THR A 240 14.29 20.59 -9.62
CA THR A 240 15.30 20.21 -10.60
C THR A 240 16.53 21.10 -10.54
N ALA A 241 16.36 22.42 -10.44
CA ALA A 241 17.47 23.36 -10.35
C ALA A 241 18.33 23.20 -9.07
N ARG A 242 17.81 22.56 -8.01
CA ARG A 242 18.57 22.27 -6.77
C ARG A 242 19.35 20.97 -6.83
N GLN A 243 19.10 20.12 -7.83
CA GLN A 243 19.74 18.82 -8.00
C GLN A 243 20.84 18.83 -9.08
N GLN A 244 20.97 19.93 -9.82
CA GLN A 244 22.03 20.21 -10.80
C GLN A 244 23.17 20.97 -10.15
#